data_AF-A0A947Q0Y5-F1
#
_entry.id   AF-A0A947Q0Y5-F1
#
_cell.length_a   1.000
_cell.length_b   1.000
_cell.length_c   1.000
_cell.angle_alpha   90.00
_cell.angle_beta   90.00
_cell.angle_gamma   90.00
#
_symmetry.space_group_name_H-M   'P 1'
#
loop_
_entity.id
_entity.type
_entity.pdbx_description
1 polymer ?
#
loop_
_entity_poly.entity_id
_entity_poly.type
_entity_poly.pdbx_seq_one_letter_code
_entity_poly.pdbx_strand_id
1 'polypeptide(L)'
;MFHSAAQHQPEVLTAASARALPGMDALAAVPALAIGVSGGPDSMALLWLLSQVGGPVIHALTVDHALRPGSASEAAQVGAWVAGWPRVHHRVLTRDTVTPGRIMERARD
;
A
#
# COMPACT_ATOMS: atom_id res chain seq x y z
N MET A 1 32.47 -32.89 -9.24
CA MET A 1 31.12 -33.15 -8.72
C MET A 1 30.45 -31.80 -8.48
N PHE A 2 29.78 -31.25 -9.49
CA PHE A 2 29.13 -29.93 -9.38
C PHE A 2 27.71 -30.16 -8.86
N HIS A 3 27.41 -29.61 -7.68
CA HIS A 3 26.05 -29.63 -7.13
C HIS A 3 25.19 -28.69 -7.99
N SER A 4 24.16 -29.25 -8.61
CA SER A 4 23.13 -28.49 -9.32
C SER A 4 22.46 -27.56 -8.33
N ALA A 5 22.64 -26.24 -8.51
CA ALA A 5 21.87 -25.25 -7.78
C ALA A 5 20.40 -25.48 -8.14
N ALA A 6 19.61 -25.91 -7.15
CA ALA A 6 18.17 -26.00 -7.29
C ALA A 6 17.69 -24.66 -7.88
N GLN A 7 17.10 -24.73 -9.07
CA GLN A 7 16.54 -23.57 -9.74
C GLN A 7 15.44 -23.03 -8.82
N HIS A 8 15.75 -22.00 -8.03
CA HIS A 8 14.76 -21.28 -7.24
C HIS A 8 13.91 -20.49 -8.24
N GLN A 9 12.87 -21.13 -8.77
CA GLN A 9 11.90 -20.44 -9.58
C GLN A 9 11.19 -19.45 -8.65
N PRO A 10 11.19 -18.15 -8.96
CA PRO A 10 10.52 -17.18 -8.11
C PRO A 10 9.04 -17.54 -8.06
N GLU A 11 8.55 -17.88 -6.87
CA GLU A 11 7.13 -18.12 -6.66
C GLU A 11 6.39 -16.79 -6.82
N VAL A 12 5.64 -16.67 -7.92
CA VAL A 12 4.86 -15.47 -8.20
C VAL A 12 3.62 -15.49 -7.30
N LEU A 13 3.46 -14.46 -6.47
CA LEU A 13 2.24 -14.25 -5.70
C LEU A 13 1.06 -14.07 -6.67
N THR A 14 0.07 -14.95 -6.54
CA THR A 14 -1.20 -14.91 -7.27
C THR A 14 -2.29 -14.34 -6.37
N ALA A 15 -3.45 -13.99 -6.93
CA ALA A 15 -4.58 -13.58 -6.12
C ALA A 15 -5.02 -14.68 -5.12
N ALA A 16 -4.89 -15.96 -5.50
CA ALA A 16 -5.24 -17.08 -4.64
C ALA A 16 -4.23 -17.25 -3.49
N SER A 17 -2.92 -17.19 -3.78
CA SER A 17 -1.91 -17.28 -2.73
C SER A 17 -1.88 -16.04 -1.82
N ALA A 18 -2.21 -14.85 -2.35
CA ALA A 18 -2.39 -13.64 -1.54
C ALA A 18 -3.50 -13.81 -0.49
N ARG A 19 -4.65 -14.40 -0.86
CA ARG A 19 -5.76 -14.69 0.07
C ARG A 19 -5.39 -15.69 1.17
N ALA A 20 -4.52 -16.65 0.85
CA ALA A 20 -4.11 -17.69 1.78
C ALA A 20 -3.05 -17.23 2.80
N LEU A 21 -2.54 -15.99 2.70
CA LEU A 21 -1.56 -15.48 3.66
C LEU A 21 -2.18 -15.38 5.06
N PRO A 22 -1.44 -15.73 6.13
CA PRO A 22 -1.94 -15.65 7.50
C PRO A 22 -2.48 -14.26 7.84
N GLY A 23 -3.67 -14.22 8.46
CA GLY A 23 -4.33 -12.98 8.88
C GLY A 23 -5.14 -12.27 7.79
N MET A 24 -5.09 -12.72 6.52
CA MET A 24 -5.89 -12.12 5.45
C MET A 24 -7.40 -12.35 5.65
N ASP A 25 -7.81 -13.48 6.22
CA ASP A 25 -9.23 -13.74 6.52
C ASP A 25 -9.83 -12.71 7.49
N ALA A 26 -9.04 -12.26 8.47
CA ALA A 26 -9.48 -11.23 9.41
C ALA A 26 -9.66 -9.86 8.70
N LEU A 27 -8.78 -9.55 7.74
CA LEU A 27 -8.91 -8.34 6.91
C LEU A 27 -10.05 -8.47 5.90
N ALA A 28 -10.33 -9.67 5.38
CA ALA A 28 -11.46 -9.94 4.50
C ALA A 28 -12.81 -9.70 5.21
N ALA A 29 -12.85 -9.92 6.52
CA ALA A 29 -14.06 -9.82 7.34
C ALA A 29 -14.47 -8.39 7.70
N VAL A 30 -13.58 -7.39 7.54
CA VAL A 30 -13.91 -5.99 7.85
C VAL A 30 -14.58 -5.30 6.64
N PRO A 31 -15.50 -4.34 6.87
CA PRO A 31 -16.22 -3.68 5.77
C PRO A 31 -15.33 -2.72 4.96
N ALA A 32 -14.34 -2.11 5.59
CA ALA A 32 -13.43 -1.16 4.96
C ALA A 32 -12.06 -1.13 5.63
N LEU A 33 -11.03 -0.76 4.86
CA LEU A 33 -9.65 -0.58 5.30
C LEU A 33 -9.13 0.77 4.82
N ALA A 34 -8.49 1.53 5.70
CA ALA A 34 -7.71 2.71 5.34
C ALA A 34 -6.22 2.37 5.43
N ILE A 35 -5.47 2.63 4.37
CA ILE A 35 -4.04 2.32 4.30
C ILE A 35 -3.25 3.48 3.71
N GLY A 36 -2.18 3.87 4.40
CA GLY A 36 -1.22 4.85 3.90
C GLY A 36 -0.31 4.22 2.84
N VAL A 37 -0.20 4.85 1.67
CA VAL A 37 0.67 4.39 0.57
C VAL A 37 1.53 5.53 0.05
N SER A 38 2.84 5.28 -0.04
CA SER A 38 3.84 6.27 -0.48
C SER A 38 4.07 6.26 -1.99
N GLY A 39 3.62 5.21 -2.69
CA GLY A 39 4.02 4.93 -4.07
C GLY A 39 5.31 4.13 -4.18
N GLY A 40 6.00 3.86 -3.07
CA GLY A 40 7.14 2.96 -3.05
C GLY A 40 6.74 1.50 -3.28
N PRO A 41 7.67 0.65 -3.76
CA PRO A 41 7.38 -0.71 -4.19
C PRO A 41 6.71 -1.55 -3.10
N ASP A 42 7.19 -1.47 -1.86
CA ASP A 42 6.65 -2.25 -0.74
C ASP A 42 5.20 -1.86 -0.42
N SER A 43 4.90 -0.56 -0.38
CA SER A 43 3.56 -0.06 -0.11
C SER A 43 2.56 -0.43 -1.22
N MET A 44 3.04 -0.43 -2.47
CA MET A 44 2.23 -0.81 -3.63
C MET A 44 2.01 -2.32 -3.68
N ALA A 45 3.02 -3.12 -3.34
CA ALA A 45 2.88 -4.57 -3.23
C ALA A 45 1.89 -4.96 -2.13
N LEU A 46 1.96 -4.32 -0.96
CA LEU A 46 0.99 -4.53 0.12
C LEU A 46 -0.43 -4.12 -0.30
N LEU A 47 -0.60 -2.95 -0.91
CA LEU A 47 -1.90 -2.52 -1.41
C LEU A 47 -2.48 -3.49 -2.43
N TRP A 48 -1.64 -4.01 -3.34
CA TRP A 48 -2.05 -5.01 -4.32
C TRP A 48 -2.50 -6.30 -3.63
N LEU A 49 -1.72 -6.81 -2.67
CA LEU A 49 -2.11 -8.01 -1.92
C LEU A 49 -3.48 -7.82 -1.26
N LEU A 50 -3.71 -6.69 -0.60
CA LEU A 50 -4.99 -6.38 0.03
C LEU A 50 -6.14 -6.27 -0.97
N SER A 51 -5.91 -5.71 -2.17
CA SER A 51 -6.95 -5.66 -3.21
C SER A 51 -7.33 -7.04 -3.71
N GLN A 52 -6.43 -8.03 -3.61
CA GLN A 52 -6.73 -9.40 -4.01
C GLN A 52 -7.54 -10.16 -2.95
N VAL A 53 -7.44 -9.83 -1.66
CA VAL A 53 -8.10 -10.57 -0.56
C VAL A 53 -9.62 -10.65 -0.76
N GLY A 54 -10.24 -9.55 -1.21
CA GLY A 54 -11.70 -9.44 -1.32
C GLY A 54 -12.36 -9.27 0.06
N GLY A 55 -13.51 -8.60 0.09
CA GLY A 55 -14.19 -8.24 1.35
C GLY A 55 -14.23 -6.73 1.58
N PRO A 56 -13.16 -6.09 2.10
CA PRO A 56 -13.19 -4.67 2.41
C PRO A 56 -13.22 -3.78 1.17
N VAL A 57 -13.82 -2.60 1.32
CA VAL A 57 -13.51 -1.44 0.47
C VAL A 57 -12.19 -0.84 0.96
N ILE A 58 -11.23 -0.61 0.06
CA ILE A 58 -9.91 -0.12 0.42
C ILE A 58 -9.81 1.36 0.09
N HIS A 59 -9.49 2.16 1.10
CA HIS A 59 -9.13 3.56 0.98
C HIS A 59 -7.61 3.70 1.02
N ALA A 60 -6.99 3.84 -0.15
CA ALA A 60 -5.56 4.06 -0.29
C ALA A 60 -5.27 5.56 -0.15
N LEU A 61 -4.46 5.93 0.83
CA LEU A 61 -4.21 7.33 1.21
C LEU A 61 -2.75 7.69 0.95
N THR A 62 -2.51 8.63 0.04
CA THR A 62 -1.17 9.21 -0.15
C THR A 62 -1.13 10.60 0.45
N VAL A 63 -0.16 10.86 1.33
CA VAL A 63 0.02 12.19 1.92
C VAL A 63 0.96 13.00 1.03
N ASP A 64 0.45 14.08 0.44
CA ASP A 64 1.30 15.09 -0.17
C ASP A 64 1.82 16.02 0.92
N HIS A 65 3.11 15.90 1.23
CA HIS A 65 3.77 16.72 2.24
C HIS A 65 4.17 18.11 1.73
N ALA A 66 4.03 18.39 0.44
CA ALA A 66 4.42 19.66 -0.21
C ALA A 66 5.87 20.10 0.07
N LEU A 67 6.77 19.17 0.41
CA LEU A 67 8.16 19.47 0.79
C LEU A 67 9.04 19.87 -0.39
N ARG A 68 8.68 19.43 -1.60
CA ARG A 68 9.39 19.77 -2.85
C ARG A 68 8.43 19.99 -4.01
N PRO A 69 8.83 20.78 -5.02
CA PRO A 69 8.17 20.77 -6.32
C PRO A 69 8.05 19.34 -6.86
N GLY A 70 6.86 18.97 -7.34
CA GLY A 70 6.57 17.63 -7.88
C GLY A 70 5.90 16.65 -6.91
N SER A 71 5.86 16.95 -5.60
CA SER A 71 5.22 16.07 -4.60
C SER A 71 3.75 15.75 -4.92
N ALA A 72 2.98 16.76 -5.34
CA ALA A 72 1.58 16.57 -5.78
C ALA A 72 1.47 15.65 -7.01
N SER A 73 2.40 15.77 -7.96
CA SER A 73 2.43 14.95 -9.18
C SER A 73 2.75 13.49 -8.85
N GLU A 74 3.69 13.25 -7.94
CA GLU A 74 4.00 11.91 -7.46
C GLU A 74 2.81 11.28 -6.73
N ALA A 75 2.13 12.04 -5.87
CA ALA A 75 0.93 11.57 -5.20
C ALA A 75 -0.20 11.24 -6.18
N ALA A 76 -0.40 12.05 -7.22
CA ALA A 76 -1.37 11.79 -8.28
C ALA A 76 -1.00 10.56 -9.12
N GLN A 77 0.30 10.33 -9.36
CA GLN A 77 0.80 9.18 -10.10
C GLN A 77 0.46 7.84 -9.41
N VAL A 78 0.49 7.81 -8.08
CA VAL A 78 0.03 6.64 -7.30
C VAL A 78 -1.44 6.34 -7.60
N GLY A 79 -2.28 7.37 -7.61
CA GLY A 79 -3.70 7.23 -7.96
C GLY A 79 -3.91 6.68 -9.36
N ALA A 80 -3.10 7.12 -10.33
CA ALA A 80 -3.15 6.60 -11.68
C ALA A 80 -2.72 5.12 -11.77
N TRP A 81 -1.72 4.68 -11.00
CA TRP A 81 -1.28 3.28 -11.00
C TRP A 81 -2.33 2.32 -10.44
N VAL A 82 -3.10 2.76 -9.45
CA VAL A 82 -4.13 1.94 -8.81
C VAL A 82 -5.51 2.13 -9.44
N ALA A 83 -5.61 2.96 -10.47
CA ALA A 83 -6.86 3.17 -11.19
C ALA A 83 -7.35 1.84 -11.77
N GLY A 84 -8.57 1.44 -11.41
CA GLY A 84 -9.17 0.18 -11.84
C GLY A 84 -8.77 -1.04 -11.00
N TRP A 85 -7.96 -0.88 -9.95
CA TRP A 85 -7.72 -1.98 -9.01
C TRP A 85 -9.01 -2.34 -8.27
N PRO A 86 -9.27 -3.64 -8.01
CA PRO A 86 -10.51 -4.07 -7.39
C PRO A 86 -10.71 -3.43 -6.01
N ARG A 87 -11.85 -2.73 -5.84
CA ARG A 87 -12.30 -2.18 -4.54
C ARG A 87 -11.35 -1.13 -3.93
N VAL A 88 -10.38 -0.61 -4.70
CA VAL A 88 -9.44 0.43 -4.24
C VAL A 88 -9.95 1.80 -4.65
N HIS A 89 -10.10 2.68 -3.67
CA HIS A 89 -10.34 4.11 -3.84
C HIS A 89 -9.11 4.87 -3.34
N HIS A 90 -8.41 5.51 -4.25
CA HIS A 90 -7.26 6.35 -3.90
C HIS A 90 -7.70 7.77 -3.54
N ARG A 91 -7.07 8.34 -2.50
CA ARG A 91 -7.22 9.75 -2.14
C ARG A 91 -5.85 10.33 -1.80
N VAL A 92 -5.59 11.53 -2.32
CA VAL A 92 -4.46 12.35 -1.89
C VAL A 92 -4.92 13.21 -0.73
N LEU A 93 -4.17 13.17 0.37
CA LEU A 93 -4.35 14.04 1.52
C LEU A 93 -3.27 15.10 1.49
N THR A 94 -3.65 16.37 1.44
CA THR A 94 -2.74 17.50 1.59
C THR A 94 -2.69 17.90 3.04
N ARG A 95 -1.49 18.13 3.60
CA ARG A 95 -1.35 18.67 4.94
C ARG A 95 -1.66 20.18 4.89
N ASP A 96 -2.72 20.62 5.56
CA ASP A 96 -2.88 22.02 5.94
C ASP A 96 -1.67 22.42 6.80
N THR A 97 -1.19 23.67 6.72
CA THR A 97 0.02 24.14 7.40
C THR A 97 0.00 23.85 8.91
N VAL A 98 0.50 22.69 9.32
CA VAL A 98 0.75 22.38 10.73
C VAL A 98 2.14 22.91 11.04
N THR A 99 2.23 23.72 12.10
CA THR A 99 3.49 24.15 12.73
C THR A 99 4.46 22.97 12.81
N PRO A 100 5.76 23.12 12.46
CA PRO A 100 6.72 22.04 12.58
C PRO A 100 6.65 21.42 13.98
N GLY A 101 6.24 20.16 14.03
CA GLY A 101 5.99 19.44 15.27
C GLY A 101 6.53 18.04 15.10
N ARG A 102 7.37 17.63 16.05
CA ARG A 102 8.04 16.33 16.08
C ARG A 102 7.04 15.23 16.45
N ILE A 103 6.11 14.96 15.53
CA ILE A 103 4.99 14.01 15.72
C ILE A 103 5.51 12.60 16.05
N MET A 104 6.60 12.16 15.41
CA MET A 104 7.22 10.87 15.72
C MET A 104 8.01 10.87 17.05
N GLU A 105 8.44 12.03 17.55
CA GLU A 105 9.09 12.14 18.87
C GLU A 105 8.03 12.06 19.97
N ARG A 106 6.92 12.80 19.83
CA ARG A 106 5.81 12.81 20.80
C ARG A 106 4.98 11.52 20.86
N ALA A 107 5.08 10.64 19.86
CA ALA A 107 4.41 9.34 19.86
C ALA A 107 5.23 8.24 20.57
N ARG A 108 6.46 8.57 21.01
CA ARG A 108 7.35 7.68 21.78
C ARG A 108 7.34 7.97 23.28
N ASP A 109 6.72 9.07 23.69
CA ASP A 109 6.42 9.43 25.08
C ASP A 109 5.04 8.87 25.49
#